data_AF-A0A6G6IXR2-F1
#
_entry.id   AF-A0A6G6IXR2-F1
#
_cell.length_a   1.000
_cell.length_b   1.000
_cell.length_c   1.000
_cell.angle_alpha   90.00
_cell.angle_beta   90.00
_cell.angle_gamma   90.00
#
_symmetry.space_group_name_H-M   'P 1'
#
loop_
_entity.id
_entity.type
_entity.pdbx_description
1 polymer ?
#
loop_
_entity_poly.entity_id
_entity_poly.type
_entity_poly.pdbx_seq_one_letter_code
_entity_poly.pdbx_strand_id
1 'polypeptide(L)'
;MKLNSARIAWHDCMYSRWDSQASVVEQLGILGRMVQTTERDRSTDMAIHQALAGRVQGAISTLPPSLQAFGHHLYGPGTDDDLREAAEEVVFTLAYSRGERMYAKKFERARYVAAGVLERYRRMHQGGQSAMPDPIPNPEAFRAFLLARYGVIIDSRNWAREWEPFVEACFLACDDLDKEALVPVSTMLAVMREAA
;
A
#
# COMPACT_ATOMS: atom_id res chain seq x y z
N MET A 1 4.56 18.07 2.42
CA MET A 1 3.66 16.95 2.81
C MET A 1 2.39 17.52 3.40
N LYS A 2 1.21 16.95 3.11
CA LYS A 2 -0.05 17.34 3.78
C LYS A 2 -0.38 16.33 4.88
N LEU A 3 -0.37 16.74 6.14
CA LEU A 3 -0.55 15.86 7.31
C LEU A 3 -2.02 15.60 7.67
N ASN A 4 -2.89 15.42 6.66
CA ASN A 4 -4.34 15.32 6.88
C ASN A 4 -4.79 13.92 7.32
N SER A 5 -4.05 12.88 6.93
CA SER A 5 -4.32 11.50 7.33
C SER A 5 -3.03 10.71 7.44
N ALA A 6 -3.02 9.66 8.27
CA ALA A 6 -1.88 8.76 8.41
C ALA A 6 -1.52 8.07 7.07
N ARG A 7 -2.53 7.70 6.27
CA ARG A 7 -2.32 7.10 4.94
C ARG A 7 -1.62 8.06 3.97
N ILE A 8 -2.05 9.33 3.93
CA ILE A 8 -1.41 10.36 3.10
C ILE A 8 0.01 10.65 3.61
N ALA A 9 0.21 10.71 4.93
CA ALA A 9 1.54 10.93 5.51
C ALA A 9 2.50 9.78 5.18
N TRP A 10 2.04 8.53 5.23
CA TRP A 10 2.83 7.36 4.82
C TRP A 10 3.17 7.41 3.34
N HIS A 11 2.18 7.69 2.49
CA HIS A 11 2.41 7.84 1.05
C HIS A 11 3.43 8.95 0.77
N ASP A 12 3.15 10.16 1.23
CA ASP A 12 3.97 11.34 0.95
C ASP A 12 5.40 11.23 1.51
N CYS A 13 5.63 10.53 2.64
CA CYS A 13 6.97 10.40 3.20
C CYS A 13 7.89 9.50 2.35
N MET A 14 7.33 8.69 1.47
CA MET A 14 8.08 7.84 0.55
C MET A 14 8.34 8.50 -0.80
N TYR A 15 7.58 9.56 -1.14
CA TYR A 15 7.86 10.35 -2.33
C TYR A 15 8.91 11.41 -2.04
N SER A 16 10.09 11.25 -2.64
CA SER A 16 11.03 12.36 -2.74
C SER A 16 10.45 13.42 -3.68
N ARG A 17 10.21 14.64 -3.19
CA ARG A 17 10.00 15.78 -4.08
C ARG A 17 11.34 16.08 -4.77
N TRP A 18 11.62 15.43 -5.90
CA TRP A 18 12.65 15.94 -6.79
C TRP A 18 12.04 17.10 -7.57
N ASP A 19 12.85 18.11 -7.86
CA ASP A 19 12.60 19.04 -8.94
C ASP A 19 12.06 18.31 -10.19
N SER A 20 11.00 18.83 -10.80
CA SER A 20 10.44 18.18 -11.98
C SER A 20 11.52 18.00 -13.06
N GLN A 21 11.51 16.90 -13.82
CA GLN A 21 12.46 16.75 -14.94
C GLN A 21 12.38 17.93 -15.92
N ALA A 22 11.23 18.60 -15.99
CA ALA A 22 11.04 19.83 -16.74
C ALA A 22 11.94 20.98 -16.28
N SER A 23 12.21 21.14 -14.98
CA SER A 23 13.13 22.16 -14.46
C SER A 23 14.59 21.92 -14.90
N VAL A 24 14.98 20.65 -15.03
CA VAL A 24 16.30 20.24 -15.53
C VAL A 24 16.41 20.51 -17.02
N VAL A 25 15.34 20.24 -17.78
CA VAL A 25 15.24 20.54 -19.21
C VAL A 25 15.22 22.05 -19.47
N GLU A 26 14.51 22.82 -18.64
CA GLU A 26 14.48 24.27 -18.69
C GLU A 26 15.86 24.87 -18.44
N GLN A 27 16.57 24.43 -17.39
CA GLN A 27 17.95 24.85 -17.14
C GLN A 27 18.87 24.50 -18.32
N LEU A 28 18.73 23.30 -18.90
CA LEU A 28 19.50 22.90 -20.07
C LEU A 28 19.19 23.80 -21.28
N GLY A 29 17.93 24.13 -21.50
CA GLY A 29 17.47 24.99 -22.60
C GLY A 29 17.93 26.44 -22.47
N ILE A 30 17.96 26.98 -21.25
CA ILE A 30 18.39 28.35 -20.98
C ILE A 30 19.93 28.47 -21.00
N LEU A 31 20.64 27.51 -20.41
CA LEU A 31 22.09 27.62 -20.18
C LEU A 31 22.93 26.88 -21.22
N GLY A 32 22.32 26.05 -22.07
CA GLY A 32 23.01 25.23 -23.08
C GLY A 32 23.91 24.13 -22.51
N ARG A 33 23.93 23.96 -21.18
CA ARG A 33 24.75 22.97 -20.46
C ARG A 33 24.11 22.63 -19.12
N MET A 34 24.32 21.40 -18.64
CA MET A 34 24.01 21.07 -17.26
C MET A 34 25.00 21.77 -16.33
N VAL A 35 24.51 22.65 -15.47
CA VAL A 35 25.31 23.23 -14.39
C VAL A 35 25.17 22.32 -13.18
N GLN A 36 26.27 21.68 -12.78
CA GLN A 36 26.33 20.97 -11.50
C GLN A 36 26.44 22.01 -10.38
N THR A 37 25.32 22.44 -9.83
CA THR A 37 25.30 23.18 -8.58
C THR A 37 25.53 22.21 -7.42
N THR A 38 26.51 22.48 -6.57
CA THR A 38 26.73 21.72 -5.32
C THR A 38 25.60 21.96 -4.31
N GLU A 39 24.80 23.01 -4.51
CA GLU A 39 23.59 23.36 -3.78
C GLU A 39 22.41 23.27 -4.76
N ARG A 40 21.94 22.06 -5.05
CA ARG A 40 20.89 21.90 -6.08
C ARG A 40 19.50 22.26 -5.57
N ASP A 41 19.25 22.23 -4.26
CA ASP A 41 17.95 22.61 -3.71
C ASP A 41 18.03 23.02 -2.22
N ARG A 42 17.84 24.31 -1.93
CA ARG A 42 17.86 24.91 -0.58
C ARG A 42 16.48 25.42 -0.16
N SER A 43 15.42 24.88 -0.75
CA SER A 43 14.08 25.30 -0.37
C SER A 43 13.81 24.91 1.09
N THR A 44 13.43 25.89 1.92
CA THR A 44 12.93 25.67 3.29
C THR A 44 11.81 24.63 3.29
N ASP A 45 10.97 24.61 2.25
CA ASP A 45 9.89 23.64 2.11
C ASP A 45 10.41 22.21 1.92
N MET A 46 11.54 22.04 1.23
CA MET A 46 12.19 20.74 1.07
C MET A 46 12.75 20.25 2.40
N ALA A 47 13.44 21.12 3.14
CA ALA A 47 13.98 20.81 4.45
C ALA A 47 12.86 20.44 5.45
N ILE A 48 11.75 21.19 5.45
CA ILE A 48 10.55 20.88 6.25
C ILE A 48 9.98 19.52 5.82
N HIS A 49 9.83 19.28 4.52
CA HIS A 49 9.30 18.01 4.04
C HIS A 49 10.16 16.82 4.46
N GLN A 50 11.49 16.90 4.32
CA GLN A 50 12.42 15.85 4.71
C GLN A 50 12.41 15.60 6.23
N ALA A 51 12.37 16.67 7.04
CA ALA A 51 12.27 16.54 8.48
C ALA A 51 10.96 15.84 8.90
N LEU A 52 9.83 16.18 8.26
CA LEU A 52 8.56 15.52 8.50
C LEU A 52 8.56 14.07 7.99
N ALA A 53 9.11 13.82 6.81
CA ALA A 53 9.20 12.48 6.23
C ALA A 53 10.02 11.55 7.12
N GLY A 54 11.17 12.02 7.63
CA GLY A 54 12.00 11.26 8.55
C GLY A 54 11.30 10.89 9.86
N ARG A 55 10.42 11.76 10.40
CA ARG A 55 9.59 11.42 11.57
C ARG A 55 8.54 10.36 11.25
N VAL A 56 7.89 10.44 10.10
CA VAL A 56 6.92 9.41 9.66
C VAL A 56 7.65 8.08 9.45
N GLN A 57 8.78 8.08 8.74
CA GLN A 57 9.59 6.88 8.51
C GLN A 57 10.10 6.28 9.82
N GLY A 58 10.48 7.12 10.79
CA GLY A 58 10.86 6.67 12.13
C GLY A 58 9.70 6.05 12.93
N ALA A 59 8.46 6.51 12.72
CA ALA A 59 7.28 5.87 13.31
C ALA A 59 6.93 4.55 12.59
N ILE A 60 7.12 4.49 11.27
CA ILE A 60 6.92 3.25 10.50
C ILE A 60 7.92 2.17 10.93
N SER A 61 9.17 2.54 11.18
CA SER A 61 10.23 1.58 11.54
C SER A 61 10.02 0.90 12.90
N THR A 62 9.09 1.38 13.74
CA THR A 62 8.72 0.70 14.98
C THR A 62 7.79 -0.49 14.76
N LEU A 63 7.18 -0.60 13.58
CA LEU A 63 6.27 -1.71 13.26
C LEU A 63 7.06 -3.02 13.04
N PRO A 64 6.43 -4.19 13.27
CA PRO A 64 6.94 -5.46 12.78
C PRO A 64 7.22 -5.42 11.26
N PRO A 65 8.25 -6.14 10.76
CA PRO A 65 8.61 -6.13 9.34
C PRO A 65 7.45 -6.51 8.40
N SER A 66 6.58 -7.42 8.83
CA SER A 66 5.37 -7.81 8.09
C SER A 66 4.40 -6.65 7.87
N LEU A 67 4.16 -5.83 8.90
CA LEU A 67 3.28 -4.66 8.81
C LEU A 67 3.93 -3.51 8.04
N GLN A 68 5.26 -3.35 8.15
CA GLN A 68 6.00 -2.43 7.29
C GLN A 68 5.81 -2.81 5.81
N ALA A 69 6.04 -4.08 5.47
CA ALA A 69 5.87 -4.58 4.09
C ALA A 69 4.43 -4.37 3.58
N PHE A 70 3.43 -4.68 4.40
CA PHE A 70 2.03 -4.42 4.08
C PHE A 70 1.76 -2.93 3.80
N GLY A 71 2.19 -2.04 4.69
CA GLY A 71 2.00 -0.59 4.52
C GLY A 71 2.78 -0.02 3.33
N HIS A 72 4.00 -0.50 3.08
CA HIS A 72 4.80 -0.11 1.90
C HIS A 72 4.15 -0.60 0.60
N HIS A 73 3.64 -1.82 0.57
CA HIS A 73 2.90 -2.32 -0.58
C HIS A 73 1.65 -1.46 -0.86
N LEU A 74 0.93 -1.07 0.19
CA LEU A 74 -0.33 -0.34 0.08
C LEU A 74 -0.13 1.14 -0.34
N TYR A 75 0.84 1.83 0.29
CA TYR A 75 0.99 3.29 0.19
C TYR A 75 2.27 3.76 -0.49
N GLY A 76 3.25 2.88 -0.73
CA GLY A 76 4.55 3.23 -1.27
C GLY A 76 4.57 3.48 -2.79
N PRO A 77 5.59 4.24 -3.27
CA PRO A 77 5.83 4.47 -4.70
C PRO A 77 6.41 3.21 -5.34
N GLY A 78 5.54 2.44 -5.99
CA GLY A 78 5.94 1.18 -6.61
C GLY A 78 5.94 0.02 -5.63
N THR A 79 5.66 -1.15 -6.17
CA THR A 79 5.62 -2.38 -5.40
C THR A 79 6.76 -3.25 -5.87
N ASP A 80 7.74 -3.44 -5.00
CA ASP A 80 8.71 -4.51 -5.16
C ASP A 80 7.99 -5.86 -4.97
N ASP A 81 8.43 -6.88 -5.70
CA ASP A 81 7.81 -8.21 -5.65
C ASP A 81 7.96 -8.83 -4.26
N ASP A 82 9.10 -8.60 -3.58
CA ASP A 82 9.32 -9.07 -2.21
C ASP A 82 8.32 -8.45 -1.22
N LEU A 83 8.07 -7.14 -1.34
CA LEU A 83 7.09 -6.43 -0.50
C LEU A 83 5.66 -6.90 -0.79
N ARG A 84 5.36 -7.15 -2.07
CA ARG A 84 4.06 -7.71 -2.50
C ARG A 84 3.84 -9.07 -1.87
N GLU A 85 4.76 -9.99 -2.05
CA GLU A 85 4.62 -11.37 -1.57
C GLU A 85 4.53 -11.43 -0.04
N ALA A 86 5.32 -10.60 0.66
CA ALA A 86 5.21 -10.48 2.11
C ALA A 86 3.83 -9.94 2.56
N ALA A 87 3.30 -8.92 1.87
CA ALA A 87 1.98 -8.39 2.18
C ALA A 87 0.86 -9.40 1.87
N GLU A 88 0.94 -10.09 0.74
CA GLU A 88 0.00 -11.15 0.34
C GLU A 88 -0.03 -12.28 1.38
N GLU A 89 1.14 -12.74 1.85
CA GLU A 89 1.24 -13.83 2.82
C GLU A 89 0.70 -13.44 4.20
N VAL A 90 0.90 -12.19 4.64
CA VAL A 90 0.37 -11.70 5.92
C VAL A 90 -1.16 -11.63 5.90
N VAL A 91 -1.75 -11.12 4.80
CA VAL A 91 -3.21 -11.11 4.60
C VAL A 91 -3.75 -12.54 4.58
N PHE A 92 -3.11 -13.42 3.82
CA PHE A 92 -3.50 -14.82 3.73
C PHE A 92 -3.47 -15.51 5.10
N THR A 93 -2.36 -15.37 5.84
CA THR A 93 -2.17 -16.00 7.15
C THR A 93 -3.23 -15.52 8.15
N LEU A 94 -3.50 -14.20 8.18
CA LEU A 94 -4.50 -13.63 9.08
C LEU A 94 -5.92 -14.09 8.70
N ALA A 95 -6.29 -14.02 7.42
CA ALA A 95 -7.59 -14.47 6.95
C ALA A 95 -7.81 -15.97 7.18
N TYR A 96 -6.79 -16.79 6.93
CA TYR A 96 -6.84 -18.24 7.10
C TYR A 96 -6.96 -18.63 8.58
N SER A 97 -6.29 -17.92 9.48
CA SER A 97 -6.42 -18.18 10.93
C SER A 97 -7.82 -17.93 11.49
N ARG A 98 -8.65 -17.15 10.78
CA ARG A 98 -10.04 -16.84 11.13
C ARG A 98 -11.06 -17.81 10.54
N GLY A 99 -10.66 -18.59 9.53
CA GLY A 99 -11.55 -19.46 8.76
C GLY A 99 -11.48 -20.94 9.15
N GLU A 100 -12.37 -21.74 8.55
CA GLU A 100 -12.28 -23.19 8.63
C GLU A 100 -11.05 -23.72 7.87
N ARG A 101 -10.43 -24.78 8.40
CA ARG A 101 -9.28 -25.42 7.78
C ARG A 101 -9.64 -25.98 6.40
N MET A 102 -9.10 -25.36 5.36
CA MET A 102 -9.27 -25.83 3.98
C MET A 102 -8.36 -27.01 3.64
N TYR A 103 -8.81 -27.90 2.76
CA TYR A 103 -7.98 -28.97 2.17
C TYR A 103 -6.78 -28.41 1.37
N ALA A 104 -5.68 -29.15 1.27
CA ALA A 104 -4.41 -28.70 0.67
C ALA A 104 -4.55 -28.10 -0.75
N LYS A 105 -5.38 -28.69 -1.64
CA LYS A 105 -5.60 -28.11 -2.99
C LYS A 105 -6.35 -26.78 -2.95
N LYS A 106 -7.21 -26.58 -1.96
CA LYS A 106 -7.95 -25.33 -1.75
C LYS A 106 -7.08 -24.29 -1.05
N PHE A 107 -6.13 -24.73 -0.23
CA PHE A 107 -5.13 -23.90 0.44
C PHE A 107 -4.26 -23.11 -0.57
N GLU A 108 -3.68 -23.77 -1.58
CA GLU A 108 -2.86 -23.07 -2.58
C GLU A 108 -3.68 -22.04 -3.38
N ARG A 109 -4.93 -22.37 -3.74
CA ARG A 109 -5.83 -21.42 -4.41
C ARG A 109 -6.21 -20.25 -3.52
N ALA A 110 -6.34 -20.49 -2.21
CA ALA A 110 -6.69 -19.45 -1.24
C ALA A 110 -5.61 -18.38 -1.10
N ARG A 111 -4.32 -18.73 -1.27
CA ARG A 111 -3.23 -17.73 -1.35
C ARG A 111 -3.47 -16.73 -2.48
N TYR A 112 -3.78 -17.22 -3.68
CA TYR A 112 -4.06 -16.34 -4.83
C TYR A 112 -5.35 -15.54 -4.66
N VAL A 113 -6.35 -16.09 -3.98
CA VAL A 113 -7.56 -15.33 -3.61
C VAL A 113 -7.20 -14.18 -2.67
N ALA A 114 -6.42 -14.43 -1.62
CA ALA A 114 -5.96 -13.39 -0.70
C ALA A 114 -5.15 -12.30 -1.44
N ALA A 115 -4.23 -12.70 -2.31
CA ALA A 115 -3.46 -11.78 -3.15
C ALA A 115 -4.35 -10.91 -4.05
N GLY A 116 -5.38 -11.51 -4.67
CA GLY A 116 -6.34 -10.77 -5.47
C GLY A 116 -7.22 -9.81 -4.66
N VAL A 117 -7.57 -10.16 -3.42
CA VAL A 117 -8.30 -9.26 -2.50
C VAL A 117 -7.42 -8.10 -2.06
N LEU A 118 -6.15 -8.33 -1.75
CA LEU A 118 -5.20 -7.27 -1.41
C LEU A 118 -5.05 -6.25 -2.54
N GLU A 119 -4.96 -6.70 -3.80
CA GLU A 119 -4.93 -5.81 -4.98
C GLU A 119 -6.22 -4.98 -5.11
N ARG A 120 -7.40 -5.57 -4.85
CA ARG A 120 -8.67 -4.83 -4.82
C ARG A 120 -8.67 -3.79 -3.72
N TYR A 121 -8.30 -4.19 -2.50
CA TYR A 121 -8.20 -3.31 -1.34
C TYR A 121 -7.26 -2.14 -1.62
N ARG A 122 -6.07 -2.40 -2.15
CA ARG A 122 -5.10 -1.37 -2.52
C ARG A 122 -5.66 -0.33 -3.48
N ARG A 123 -6.39 -0.77 -4.51
CA ARG A 123 -7.01 0.14 -5.49
C ARG A 123 -8.11 1.01 -4.87
N MET A 124 -8.85 0.50 -3.88
CA MET A 124 -9.84 1.29 -3.13
C MET A 124 -9.20 2.40 -2.27
N HIS A 125 -7.94 2.20 -1.88
CA HIS A 125 -7.22 3.07 -0.94
C HIS A 125 -6.01 3.80 -1.55
N GLN A 126 -5.89 3.78 -2.88
CA GLN A 126 -4.75 4.34 -3.60
C GLN A 126 -4.60 5.86 -3.34
N GLY A 127 -3.34 6.32 -3.20
CA GLY A 127 -3.04 7.74 -2.94
C GLY A 127 -3.45 8.22 -1.54
N GLY A 128 -3.71 7.30 -0.61
CA GLY A 128 -4.12 7.61 0.77
C GLY A 128 -5.56 8.12 0.89
N GLN A 129 -6.35 8.08 -0.20
CA GLN A 129 -7.76 8.43 -0.21
C GLN A 129 -8.59 7.14 -0.18
N SER A 130 -9.29 6.91 0.94
CA SER A 130 -10.13 5.73 1.17
C SER A 130 -11.57 5.96 0.68
N ALA A 131 -11.75 6.24 -0.61
CA ALA A 131 -13.06 6.60 -1.17
C ALA A 131 -13.35 6.00 -2.55
N MET A 132 -12.45 5.17 -3.10
CA MET A 132 -12.66 4.54 -4.39
C MET A 132 -13.60 3.33 -4.24
N PRO A 133 -14.63 3.19 -5.12
CA PRO A 133 -15.41 1.97 -5.20
C PRO A 133 -14.53 0.76 -5.50
N ASP A 134 -15.02 -0.43 -5.15
CA ASP A 134 -14.36 -1.68 -5.53
C ASP A 134 -14.17 -1.73 -7.05
N PRO A 135 -12.94 -1.91 -7.56
CA PRO A 135 -12.72 -2.06 -8.99
C PRO A 135 -13.27 -3.38 -9.55
N ILE A 136 -13.46 -4.41 -8.71
CA ILE A 136 -13.85 -5.76 -9.12
C ILE A 136 -14.88 -6.35 -8.15
N PRO A 137 -16.10 -5.79 -8.06
CA PRO A 137 -17.11 -6.23 -7.08
C PRO A 137 -17.77 -7.57 -7.47
N ASN A 138 -17.78 -7.91 -8.77
CA ASN A 138 -18.46 -9.10 -9.27
C ASN A 138 -17.55 -10.35 -9.15
N PRO A 139 -18.03 -11.46 -8.56
CA PRO A 139 -17.32 -12.74 -8.51
C PRO A 139 -16.76 -13.22 -9.85
N GLU A 140 -17.48 -13.05 -10.96
CA GLU A 140 -17.00 -13.48 -12.27
C GLU A 140 -15.82 -12.65 -12.77
N ALA A 141 -15.88 -11.33 -12.56
CA ALA A 141 -14.78 -10.43 -12.89
C ALA A 141 -13.55 -10.73 -12.01
N PHE A 142 -13.77 -11.06 -10.74
CA PHE A 142 -12.69 -11.42 -9.84
C PHE A 142 -12.02 -12.74 -10.24
N ARG A 143 -12.80 -13.74 -10.65
CA ARG A 143 -12.25 -14.99 -11.19
C ARG A 143 -11.48 -14.77 -12.49
N ALA A 144 -12.01 -13.96 -13.40
CA ALA A 144 -11.31 -13.61 -14.64
C ALA A 144 -9.98 -12.89 -14.35
N PHE A 145 -9.96 -12.01 -13.34
CA PHE A 145 -8.75 -11.37 -12.87
C PHE A 145 -7.73 -12.38 -12.32
N LEU A 146 -8.14 -13.31 -11.45
CA LEU A 146 -7.24 -14.32 -10.89
C LEU A 146 -6.65 -15.24 -11.98
N LEU A 147 -7.44 -15.56 -13.00
CA LEU A 147 -6.96 -16.29 -14.17
C LEU A 147 -5.93 -15.47 -14.97
N ALA A 148 -6.24 -14.21 -15.26
CA ALA A 148 -5.38 -13.35 -16.07
C ALA A 148 -4.07 -12.99 -15.35
N ARG A 149 -4.12 -12.75 -14.04
CA ARG A 149 -2.97 -12.30 -13.23
C ARG A 149 -2.11 -13.46 -12.73
N TYR A 150 -2.75 -14.54 -12.26
CA TYR A 150 -2.07 -15.64 -11.57
C TYR A 150 -2.20 -16.99 -12.29
N GLY A 151 -2.95 -17.08 -13.39
CA GLY A 151 -3.17 -18.36 -14.09
C GLY A 151 -4.08 -19.33 -13.34
N VAL A 152 -4.79 -18.88 -12.29
CA VAL A 152 -5.56 -19.75 -11.39
C VAL A 152 -7.02 -19.79 -11.77
N ILE A 153 -7.51 -21.00 -12.06
CA ILE A 153 -8.93 -21.25 -12.32
C ILE A 153 -9.63 -21.61 -11.00
N ILE A 154 -10.61 -20.79 -10.62
CA ILE A 154 -11.52 -21.07 -9.51
C ILE A 154 -12.89 -21.47 -10.09
N ASP A 155 -13.48 -22.53 -9.54
CA ASP A 155 -14.82 -22.98 -9.93
C ASP A 155 -15.88 -21.97 -9.46
N SER A 156 -16.86 -21.65 -10.30
CA SER A 156 -18.01 -20.81 -9.91
C SER A 156 -19.06 -21.57 -9.12
N ARG A 157 -19.11 -22.90 -9.24
CA ARG A 157 -20.10 -23.73 -8.56
C ARG A 157 -19.93 -23.55 -7.06
N ASN A 158 -20.98 -23.10 -6.39
CA ASN A 158 -21.00 -22.82 -4.95
C ASN A 158 -20.05 -21.69 -4.49
N TRP A 159 -19.76 -20.69 -5.34
CA TRP A 159 -18.95 -19.52 -4.97
C TRP A 159 -19.35 -18.92 -3.61
N ALA A 160 -20.66 -18.68 -3.43
CA ALA A 160 -21.21 -18.05 -2.23
C ALA A 160 -20.95 -18.84 -0.94
N ARG A 161 -20.83 -20.17 -1.06
CA ARG A 161 -20.54 -21.03 0.10
C ARG A 161 -19.04 -21.18 0.32
N GLU A 162 -18.26 -21.25 -0.76
CA GLU A 162 -16.88 -21.73 -0.67
C GLU A 162 -15.82 -20.63 -0.65
N TRP A 163 -16.09 -19.50 -1.29
CA TRP A 163 -15.11 -18.44 -1.53
C TRP A 163 -15.57 -17.08 -1.00
N GLU A 164 -16.87 -16.78 -1.04
CA GLU A 164 -17.39 -15.51 -0.52
C GLU A 164 -17.03 -15.26 0.95
N PRO A 165 -17.19 -16.22 1.89
CA PRO A 165 -16.78 -16.00 3.29
C PRO A 165 -15.27 -15.79 3.45
N PHE A 166 -14.46 -16.43 2.60
CA PHE A 166 -13.01 -16.28 2.65
C PHE A 166 -12.56 -14.94 2.06
N VAL A 167 -13.21 -14.46 1.00
CA VAL A 167 -12.99 -13.14 0.42
C VAL A 167 -13.33 -12.05 1.45
N GLU A 168 -14.46 -12.17 2.15
CA GLU A 168 -14.81 -11.28 3.26
C GLU A 168 -13.78 -11.32 4.38
N ALA A 169 -13.33 -12.52 4.78
CA ALA A 169 -12.27 -12.66 5.79
C ALA A 169 -10.95 -11.99 5.35
N CYS A 170 -10.60 -12.02 4.06
CA CYS A 170 -9.43 -11.32 3.52
C CYS A 170 -9.60 -9.80 3.58
N PHE A 171 -10.79 -9.27 3.28
CA PHE A 171 -11.06 -7.83 3.42
C PHE A 171 -10.97 -7.37 4.89
N LEU A 172 -11.54 -8.15 5.81
CA LEU A 172 -11.42 -7.88 7.25
C LEU A 172 -9.96 -7.96 7.72
N ALA A 173 -9.19 -8.91 7.21
CA ALA A 173 -7.76 -9.00 7.49
C ALA A 173 -7.02 -7.74 6.98
N CYS A 174 -7.32 -7.27 5.77
CA CYS A 174 -6.74 -6.03 5.25
C CYS A 174 -7.09 -4.82 6.11
N ASP A 175 -8.35 -4.68 6.53
CA ASP A 175 -8.81 -3.58 7.37
C ASP A 175 -8.13 -3.56 8.75
N ASP A 176 -7.94 -4.72 9.38
CA ASP A 176 -7.27 -4.82 10.67
C ASP A 176 -5.77 -4.54 10.56
N LEU A 177 -5.09 -5.13 9.57
CA LEU A 177 -3.66 -4.89 9.30
C LEU A 177 -3.41 -3.42 8.98
N ASP A 178 -4.31 -2.80 8.23
CA ASP A 178 -4.20 -1.39 7.90
C ASP A 178 -4.37 -0.50 9.13
N LYS A 179 -5.38 -0.75 9.97
CA LYS A 179 -5.54 -0.03 11.24
C LYS A 179 -4.28 -0.16 12.09
N GLU A 180 -3.76 -1.38 12.24
CA GLU A 180 -2.58 -1.67 13.05
C GLU A 180 -1.33 -0.96 12.50
N ALA A 181 -1.10 -1.02 11.19
CA ALA A 181 0.01 -0.32 10.54
C ALA A 181 -0.08 1.20 10.71
N LEU A 182 -1.29 1.78 10.69
CA LEU A 182 -1.48 3.23 10.80
C LEU A 182 -1.39 3.77 12.23
N VAL A 183 -1.47 2.92 13.27
CA VAL A 183 -1.38 3.35 14.68
C VAL A 183 -0.17 4.25 14.95
N PRO A 184 1.09 3.83 14.73
CA PRO A 184 2.25 4.65 15.11
C PRO A 184 2.31 5.97 14.34
N VAL A 185 1.92 5.97 13.06
CA VAL A 185 1.86 7.19 12.26
C VAL A 185 0.78 8.12 12.78
N SER A 186 -0.42 7.60 13.08
CA SER A 186 -1.53 8.42 13.61
C SER A 186 -1.21 9.02 14.98
N THR A 187 -0.57 8.27 15.87
CA THR A 187 -0.12 8.74 17.18
C THR A 187 0.91 9.85 17.03
N MET A 188 1.88 9.68 16.14
CA MET A 188 2.90 10.71 15.87
C MET A 188 2.27 11.99 15.33
N LEU A 189 1.32 11.88 14.39
CA LEU A 189 0.59 13.04 13.85
C LEU A 189 -0.23 13.77 14.93
N ALA A 190 -0.85 13.04 15.86
CA ALA A 190 -1.59 13.64 16.97
C ALA A 190 -0.67 14.48 17.86
N VAL A 191 0.49 13.93 18.26
CA VAL A 191 1.50 14.66 19.06
C VAL A 191 1.99 15.92 18.33
N MET A 192 2.25 15.82 17.02
CA MET A 192 2.67 16.98 16.23
C MET A 192 1.60 18.07 16.12
N ARG A 193 0.31 17.68 16.10
CA ARG A 193 -0.80 18.62 16.08
C ARG A 193 -1.00 19.33 17.43
N GLU A 194 -0.76 18.65 18.53
CA GLU A 194 -0.85 19.26 19.88
C GLU A 194 0.29 20.23 20.17
N ALA A 195 1.46 20.03 19.54
CA ALA A 195 2.64 20.86 19.73
C ALA A 195 2.70 22.12 18.83
N ALA A 196 1.75 22.30 17.90
CA ALA A 196 1.69 23.39 16.92
C ALA A 196 0.68 24.47 17.32
#